data_AF-A0A814JV45-F1
#
_entry.id   AF-A0A814JV45-F1
#
_cell.length_a   1.000
_cell.length_b   1.000
_cell.length_c   1.000
_cell.angle_alpha   90.00
_cell.angle_beta   90.00
_cell.angle_gamma   90.00
#
_symmetry.space_group_name_H-M   'P 1'
#
loop_
_entity.id
_entity.type
_entity.pdbx_description
1 polymer ?
#
loop_
_entity_poly.entity_id
_entity_poly.type
_entity_poly.pdbx_seq_one_letter_code
_entity_poly.pdbx_strand_id
1 'polypeptide(L)'
;MWALKHTMRTISELGLEILQTMIRKFQTCDPQAAQNFYQVYYLETMQHIFAVVAECSHTSGLTAHSQILANLFLIAEQGLIKIPLAPEVQDPSQNLLYIQQFMANLLKTAFSHLQDNQIKVIIEGFVALDQDIVGFKEHLRDFLVQIRETNGLSVNVKFT
;
A
#
# COMPACT_ATOMS: atom_id res chain seq x y z
N MET A 1 8.87 7.96 6.77
CA MET A 1 7.87 7.17 7.52
C MET A 1 7.28 7.93 8.71
N TRP A 2 8.09 8.55 9.59
CA TRP A 2 7.56 9.34 10.73
C TRP A 2 6.56 10.44 10.35
N ALA A 3 6.85 11.23 9.33
CA ALA A 3 5.98 12.33 8.89
C ALA A 3 4.59 11.85 8.43
N LEU A 4 4.47 10.63 7.89
CA LEU A 4 3.20 10.07 7.41
C LEU A 4 2.23 9.69 8.54
N LYS A 5 2.74 9.49 9.76
CA LYS A 5 1.96 9.15 10.95
C LYS A 5 1.70 10.39 11.83
N HIS A 6 2.03 11.58 11.34
CA HIS A 6 1.98 12.79 12.14
C HIS A 6 0.55 13.33 12.26
N THR A 7 0.13 13.72 13.46
CA THR A 7 -1.24 14.22 13.73
C THR A 7 -1.50 15.59 13.10
N MET A 8 -0.46 16.44 12.97
CA MET A 8 -0.52 17.66 12.18
C MET A 8 -0.63 17.36 10.68
N ARG A 9 -1.78 17.72 10.11
CA ARG A 9 -2.14 17.53 8.69
C ARG A 9 -1.07 18.02 7.71
N THR A 10 -0.52 19.21 7.92
CA THR A 10 0.49 19.81 7.04
C THR A 10 1.78 18.99 6.96
N ILE A 11 2.19 18.36 8.07
CA ILE A 11 3.38 17.50 8.11
C ILE A 11 3.10 16.17 7.38
N SER A 12 1.90 15.62 7.57
CA SER A 12 1.48 14.41 6.85
C SER A 12 1.38 14.65 5.34
N GLU A 13 0.80 15.77 4.92
CA GLU A 13 0.69 16.16 3.51
C GLU A 13 2.08 16.34 2.87
N LEU A 14 3.00 17.04 3.55
CA LEU A 14 4.38 17.18 3.09
C LEU A 14 5.10 15.82 2.99
N GLY A 15 4.88 14.94 3.96
CA GLY A 15 5.44 13.58 3.93
C GLY A 15 4.97 12.77 2.72
N LEU A 16 3.69 12.87 2.36
CA LEU A 16 3.11 12.22 1.18
C LEU A 16 3.68 12.80 -0.11
N GLU A 17 3.82 14.13 -0.20
CA GLU A 17 4.40 14.81 -1.36
C GLU A 17 5.86 14.42 -1.59
N ILE A 18 6.65 14.35 -0.53
CA ILE A 18 8.05 13.89 -0.58
C ILE A 18 8.09 12.44 -1.08
N LEU A 19 7.25 11.55 -0.55
CA LEU A 19 7.21 10.15 -0.96
C LEU A 19 6.82 9.99 -2.44
N GLN A 20 5.80 10.71 -2.90
CA GLN A 20 5.40 10.71 -4.32
C GLN A 20 6.50 11.22 -5.24
N THR A 21 7.21 12.26 -4.81
CA THR A 21 8.35 12.81 -5.55
C THR A 21 9.51 11.82 -5.59
N MET A 22 9.77 11.13 -4.48
CA MET A 22 10.82 10.12 -4.38
C MET A 22 10.54 8.93 -5.31
N ILE A 23 9.31 8.40 -5.31
CA ILE A 23 8.90 7.29 -6.20
C ILE A 23 9.05 7.69 -7.68
N ARG A 24 8.61 8.90 -8.07
CA ARG A 24 8.80 9.40 -9.45
C ARG A 24 10.27 9.54 -9.82
N LYS A 25 11.11 10.04 -8.91
CA LYS A 25 12.56 10.18 -9.18
C LYS A 25 13.24 8.83 -9.38
N PHE A 26 12.80 7.78 -8.70
CA PHE A 26 13.35 6.43 -8.91
C PHE A 26 13.06 5.85 -10.30
N GLN A 27 12.01 6.32 -10.98
CA GLN A 27 11.73 5.93 -12.36
C GLN A 27 12.73 6.54 -13.37
N THR A 28 13.42 7.63 -12.99
CA THR A 28 14.34 8.37 -13.88
C THR A 28 15.80 8.35 -13.41
N CYS A 29 16.10 7.80 -12.24
CA CYS A 29 17.44 7.75 -11.69
C CYS A 29 18.22 6.51 -12.18
N ASP A 30 19.42 6.34 -11.65
CA ASP A 30 20.21 5.13 -11.85
C ASP A 30 19.39 3.86 -11.52
N PRO A 31 19.25 2.90 -12.46
CA PRO A 31 18.44 1.70 -12.27
C PRO A 31 18.87 0.88 -11.05
N GLN A 32 20.17 0.79 -10.75
CA GLN A 32 20.66 0.02 -9.62
C GLN A 32 20.23 0.64 -8.29
N ALA A 33 20.30 1.96 -8.17
CA ALA A 33 19.79 2.68 -7.01
C ALA A 33 18.28 2.46 -6.79
N ALA A 34 17.47 2.45 -7.86
CA ALA A 34 16.04 2.17 -7.78
C ALA A 34 15.76 0.74 -7.29
N GLN A 35 16.49 -0.26 -7.81
CA GLN A 35 16.36 -1.64 -7.33
C GLN A 35 16.71 -1.76 -5.84
N ASN A 36 17.83 -1.21 -5.40
CA ASN A 36 18.21 -1.23 -3.98
C ASN A 36 17.14 -0.58 -3.09
N PHE A 37 16.52 0.51 -3.55
CA PHE A 37 15.40 1.12 -2.84
C PHE A 37 14.20 0.18 -2.73
N TYR A 38 13.82 -0.49 -3.82
CA TYR A 38 12.71 -1.45 -3.80
C TYR A 38 12.97 -2.59 -2.82
N GLN A 39 14.18 -3.14 -2.78
CA GLN A 39 14.52 -4.23 -1.87
C GLN A 39 14.30 -3.86 -0.40
N VAL A 40 14.73 -2.66 -0.02
CA VAL A 40 14.80 -2.26 1.38
C VAL A 40 13.49 -1.64 1.85
N TYR A 41 12.83 -0.84 1.00
CA TYR A 41 11.77 0.06 1.46
C TYR A 41 10.40 -0.19 0.84
N TYR A 42 10.27 -1.03 -0.20
CA TYR A 42 9.00 -1.18 -0.93
C TYR A 42 7.88 -1.72 -0.01
N LEU A 43 8.11 -2.88 0.60
CA LEU A 43 7.11 -3.54 1.46
C LEU A 43 6.78 -2.69 2.69
N GLU A 44 7.80 -2.10 3.32
CA GLU A 44 7.62 -1.23 4.48
C GLU A 44 6.80 0.02 4.13
N THR A 45 7.05 0.61 2.95
CA THR A 45 6.28 1.76 2.46
C THR A 45 4.83 1.37 2.23
N MET A 46 4.58 0.24 1.57
CA MET A 46 3.24 -0.25 1.28
C MET A 46 2.43 -0.52 2.56
N GLN A 47 3.00 -1.26 3.50
CA GLN A 47 2.42 -1.52 4.82
C GLN A 47 2.07 -0.22 5.56
N HIS A 48 3.01 0.73 5.60
CA HIS A 48 2.79 1.97 6.32
C HIS A 48 1.70 2.86 5.71
N ILE A 49 1.60 2.92 4.37
CA ILE A 49 0.52 3.67 3.72
C ILE A 49 -0.83 3.01 3.99
N PHE A 50 -0.93 1.68 3.89
CA PHE A 50 -2.15 0.96 4.26
C PHE A 50 -2.54 1.17 5.72
N ALA A 51 -1.56 1.19 6.64
CA ALA A 51 -1.79 1.43 8.04
C ALA A 51 -2.39 2.80 8.32
N VAL A 52 -1.79 3.85 7.75
CA VAL A 52 -2.29 5.22 7.87
C VAL A 52 -3.70 5.33 7.29
N VAL A 53 -3.96 4.72 6.13
CA VAL A 53 -5.28 4.75 5.49
C VAL A 53 -6.34 4.05 6.36
N ALA A 54 -6.02 2.91 6.96
CA ALA A 54 -6.92 2.18 7.85
C ALA A 54 -7.26 2.97 9.12
N GLU A 55 -6.29 3.70 9.69
CA GLU A 55 -6.45 4.50 10.92
C GLU A 55 -7.12 5.86 10.67
N CYS A 56 -6.96 6.46 9.50
CA CYS A 56 -7.47 7.80 9.22
C CYS A 56 -9.00 7.83 9.05
N SER A 57 -9.69 8.43 10.03
CA SER A 57 -11.15 8.68 9.99
C SER A 57 -11.57 9.72 8.93
N HIS A 58 -10.64 10.53 8.43
CA HIS A 58 -10.92 11.67 7.56
C HIS A 58 -10.59 11.39 6.09
N THR A 59 -11.49 11.77 5.20
CA THR A 59 -11.38 11.67 3.74
C THR A 59 -10.27 12.56 3.14
N SER A 60 -9.75 13.52 3.90
CA SER A 60 -8.68 14.43 3.48
C SER A 60 -7.34 13.69 3.43
N GLY A 61 -6.86 13.40 2.22
CA GLY A 61 -5.61 12.67 1.98
C GLY A 61 -5.80 11.36 1.23
N LEU A 62 -7.03 10.86 1.15
CA LEU A 62 -7.32 9.57 0.50
C LEU A 62 -6.88 9.54 -0.97
N THR A 63 -7.03 10.65 -1.70
CA THR A 63 -6.54 10.76 -3.08
C THR A 63 -5.02 10.56 -3.16
N ALA A 64 -4.26 11.20 -2.28
CA ALA A 64 -2.79 11.09 -2.27
C ALA A 64 -2.34 9.68 -1.89
N HIS A 65 -3.00 9.05 -0.91
CA HIS A 65 -2.75 7.65 -0.55
C HIS A 65 -3.10 6.69 -1.69
N SER A 66 -4.25 6.88 -2.33
CA SER A 66 -4.69 6.08 -3.48
C SER A 66 -3.66 6.16 -4.59
N GLN A 67 -3.15 7.36 -4.89
CA GLN A 67 -2.15 7.55 -5.92
C GLN A 67 -0.82 6.85 -5.61
N ILE A 68 -0.39 6.85 -4.34
CA ILE A 68 0.84 6.15 -3.93
C ILE A 68 0.64 4.64 -4.01
N LEU A 69 -0.46 4.11 -3.46
CA LEU A 69 -0.73 2.67 -3.47
C LEU A 69 -0.90 2.14 -4.89
N ALA A 70 -1.68 2.84 -5.74
CA ALA A 70 -1.84 2.50 -7.14
C ALA A 70 -0.49 2.47 -7.87
N ASN A 71 0.38 3.46 -7.65
CA ASN A 71 1.72 3.45 -8.25
C ASN A 71 2.59 2.28 -7.74
N LEU A 72 2.51 1.92 -6.46
CA LEU A 72 3.22 0.75 -5.92
C LEU A 72 2.74 -0.54 -6.59
N PHE A 73 1.43 -0.75 -6.71
CA PHE A 73 0.87 -1.92 -7.40
C PHE A 73 1.28 -1.94 -8.88
N LEU A 74 1.21 -0.80 -9.57
CA LEU A 74 1.63 -0.67 -10.97
C LEU A 74 3.11 -1.04 -11.19
N ILE A 75 4.00 -0.59 -10.28
CA ILE A 75 5.43 -0.94 -10.32
C ILE A 75 5.63 -2.46 -10.23
N ALA A 76 4.85 -3.14 -9.39
CA ALA A 76 4.90 -4.58 -9.24
C ALA A 76 4.28 -5.31 -10.45
N GLU A 77 3.13 -4.87 -10.94
CA GLU A 77 2.41 -5.46 -12.07
C GLU A 77 3.24 -5.38 -13.37
N GLN A 78 3.87 -4.23 -13.63
CA GLN A 78 4.76 -4.04 -14.78
C GLN A 78 6.10 -4.77 -14.65
N GLY A 79 6.36 -5.43 -13.52
CA GLY A 79 7.59 -6.16 -13.25
C GLY A 79 8.82 -5.25 -13.24
N LEU A 80 8.69 -4.00 -12.79
CA LEU A 80 9.81 -3.05 -12.70
C LEU A 80 10.80 -3.40 -11.57
N ILE A 81 10.35 -4.21 -10.62
CA ILE A 81 11.19 -4.78 -9.55
C ILE A 81 11.88 -6.02 -10.10
N LYS A 82 13.15 -5.86 -10.47
CA LYS A 82 14.00 -6.89 -11.12
C LYS A 82 14.84 -7.70 -10.14
N ILE A 83 14.66 -7.46 -8.84
CA ILE A 83 15.32 -8.18 -7.77
C ILE A 83 14.28 -8.85 -6.86
N PRO A 84 14.64 -9.95 -6.17
CA PRO A 84 13.74 -10.55 -5.19
C PRO A 84 13.45 -9.61 -4.01
N LEU A 85 12.17 -9.46 -3.66
CA LEU A 85 11.74 -8.66 -2.50
C LEU A 85 11.92 -9.36 -1.16
N ALA A 86 12.03 -10.69 -1.15
CA ALA A 86 12.22 -11.49 0.05
C ALA A 86 13.08 -12.73 -0.26
N PRO A 87 13.73 -13.34 0.75
CA PRO A 87 14.56 -14.54 0.56
C PRO A 87 13.80 -15.73 -0.02
N GLU A 88 12.49 -15.84 0.24
CA GLU A 88 11.61 -16.87 -0.31
C GLU A 88 11.30 -16.68 -1.80
N VAL A 89 11.53 -15.49 -2.37
CA VAL A 89 11.30 -15.21 -3.79
C VAL A 89 12.54 -15.64 -4.57
N GLN A 90 12.42 -16.71 -5.36
CA GLN A 90 13.53 -17.23 -6.18
C GLN A 90 13.65 -16.49 -7.51
N ASP A 91 12.53 -16.07 -8.08
CA ASP A 91 12.46 -15.35 -9.35
C ASP A 91 11.73 -14.00 -9.13
N PRO A 92 12.32 -12.85 -9.52
CA PRO A 92 11.65 -11.55 -9.49
C PRO A 92 10.28 -11.51 -10.20
N SER A 93 10.01 -12.41 -11.15
CA SER A 93 8.67 -12.53 -11.76
C SER A 93 7.57 -12.87 -10.76
N GLN A 94 7.93 -13.45 -9.61
CA GLN A 94 7.01 -13.82 -8.52
C GLN A 94 6.79 -12.68 -7.52
N ASN A 95 7.45 -11.52 -7.69
CA ASN A 95 7.32 -10.39 -6.76
C ASN A 95 5.86 -9.94 -6.60
N LEU A 96 5.07 -9.87 -7.68
CA LEU A 96 3.66 -9.49 -7.61
C LEU A 96 2.87 -10.47 -6.73
N LEU A 97 3.02 -11.77 -6.97
CA LEU A 97 2.35 -12.81 -6.17
C LEU A 97 2.75 -12.72 -4.70
N TYR A 98 4.05 -12.50 -4.43
CA TYR A 98 4.56 -12.32 -3.08
C TYR A 98 3.95 -11.09 -2.39
N ILE A 99 3.86 -9.96 -3.09
CA ILE A 99 3.22 -8.73 -2.55
C ILE A 99 1.74 -8.99 -2.22
N GLN A 100 1.01 -9.68 -3.10
CA GLN A 100 -0.39 -10.03 -2.83
C GLN A 100 -0.53 -10.91 -1.58
N GLN A 101 0.35 -11.91 -1.40
CA GLN A 101 0.38 -12.76 -0.21
C GLN A 101 0.77 -12.00 1.06
N PHE A 102 1.77 -11.13 0.97
CA PHE A 102 2.20 -10.26 2.06
C PHE A 102 1.04 -9.36 2.53
N MET A 103 0.36 -8.71 1.58
CA MET A 103 -0.81 -7.88 1.87
C MET A 103 -1.98 -8.70 2.44
N ALA A 104 -2.22 -9.91 1.94
CA ALA A 104 -3.27 -10.78 2.46
C ALA A 104 -3.02 -11.16 3.93
N ASN A 105 -1.79 -11.52 4.26
CA ASN A 105 -1.38 -11.85 5.63
C ASN A 105 -1.52 -10.63 6.55
N LEU A 106 -1.13 -9.46 6.07
CA LEU A 106 -1.24 -8.20 6.80
C LEU A 106 -2.70 -7.86 7.11
N LEU A 107 -3.61 -7.97 6.12
CA LEU A 107 -5.04 -7.73 6.31
C LEU A 107 -5.68 -8.78 7.22
N LYS A 108 -5.32 -10.05 7.08
CA LYS A 108 -5.83 -11.15 7.93
C LYS A 108 -5.43 -10.97 9.40
N THR A 109 -4.21 -10.49 9.64
CA THR A 109 -3.70 -10.22 10.99
C THR A 109 -4.38 -9.01 11.61
N ALA A 110 -4.55 -7.94 10.83
CA ALA A 110 -5.19 -6.71 11.30
C ALA A 110 -6.72 -6.82 11.47
N PHE A 111 -7.37 -7.65 10.64
CA PHE A 111 -8.81 -7.77 10.55
C PHE A 111 -9.23 -9.23 10.52
N SER A 112 -9.18 -9.90 11.67
CA SER A 112 -9.48 -11.33 11.82
C SER A 112 -10.90 -11.76 11.41
N HIS A 113 -11.80 -10.80 11.21
CA HIS A 113 -13.17 -11.03 10.75
C HIS A 113 -13.29 -11.14 9.22
N LEU A 114 -12.31 -10.64 8.45
CA LEU A 114 -12.33 -10.73 7.00
C LEU A 114 -12.10 -12.17 6.55
N GLN A 115 -12.94 -12.66 5.64
CA GLN A 115 -12.78 -14.00 5.07
C GLN A 115 -11.65 -14.02 4.04
N ASP A 116 -10.95 -15.15 3.91
CA ASP A 116 -9.84 -15.30 2.96
C ASP A 116 -10.24 -14.95 1.52
N ASN A 117 -11.47 -15.32 1.11
CA ASN A 117 -11.99 -14.98 -0.22
C ASN A 117 -12.23 -13.46 -0.38
N GLN A 118 -12.70 -12.78 0.67
CA GLN A 118 -12.89 -11.32 0.65
C GLN A 118 -11.54 -10.60 0.52
N ILE A 119 -10.54 -11.02 1.32
CA ILE A 119 -9.18 -10.47 1.27
C ILE A 119 -8.59 -10.62 -0.13
N LYS A 120 -8.76 -11.80 -0.74
CA LYS A 120 -8.29 -12.06 -2.11
C LYS A 120 -8.93 -11.10 -3.12
N VAL A 121 -10.25 -10.95 -3.10
CA VAL A 121 -10.98 -10.04 -4.00
C VAL A 121 -10.57 -8.58 -3.79
N ILE A 122 -10.36 -8.15 -2.54
CA ILE A 122 -9.89 -6.80 -2.21
C ILE A 122 -8.53 -6.54 -2.87
N ILE A 123 -7.58 -7.46 -2.73
CA ILE A 123 -6.22 -7.32 -3.26
C ILE A 123 -6.21 -7.38 -4.79
N GLU A 124 -6.95 -8.31 -5.39
CA GLU A 124 -7.11 -8.38 -6.85
C GLU A 124 -7.72 -7.09 -7.41
N GLY A 125 -8.69 -6.49 -6.71
CA GLY A 125 -9.25 -5.20 -7.07
C GLY A 125 -8.23 -4.06 -7.04
N PHE A 126 -7.31 -4.03 -6.07
CA PHE A 126 -6.25 -3.02 -6.04
C PHE A 126 -5.27 -3.15 -7.21
N VAL A 127 -4.94 -4.38 -7.61
CA VAL A 127 -4.10 -4.61 -8.81
C VAL A 127 -4.86 -4.20 -10.07
N ALA A 128 -6.11 -4.65 -10.23
CA ALA A 128 -6.91 -4.37 -11.44
C ALA A 128 -7.21 -2.87 -11.66
N LEU A 129 -7.20 -2.07 -10.59
CA LEU A 129 -7.52 -0.64 -10.63
C LEU A 129 -6.27 0.25 -10.51
N ASP A 130 -5.07 -0.30 -10.55
CA ASP A 130 -3.82 0.44 -10.32
C ASP A 130 -3.53 1.56 -11.34
N GLN A 131 -4.21 1.55 -12.49
CA GLN A 131 -4.16 2.58 -13.52
C GLN A 131 -5.38 3.53 -13.49
N ASP A 132 -6.46 3.18 -12.79
CA ASP A 132 -7.64 4.03 -12.61
C ASP A 132 -7.70 4.56 -11.18
N ILE A 133 -7.11 5.74 -10.97
CA ILE A 133 -7.09 6.39 -9.64
C ILE A 133 -8.49 6.67 -9.10
N VAL A 134 -9.49 6.92 -9.96
CA VAL A 134 -10.85 7.16 -9.51
C VAL A 134 -11.44 5.85 -8.97
N GLY A 135 -11.39 4.78 -9.76
CA GLY A 135 -11.84 3.45 -9.36
C GLY A 135 -11.08 2.91 -8.14
N PHE A 136 -9.75 3.03 -8.12
CA PHE A 136 -8.91 2.59 -7.00
C PHE A 136 -9.32 3.28 -5.70
N LYS A 137 -9.57 4.59 -5.75
CA LYS A 137 -9.98 5.36 -4.59
C LYS A 137 -11.37 4.96 -4.10
N GLU A 138 -12.32 4.67 -4.98
CA GLU A 138 -13.63 4.15 -4.58
C GLU A 138 -13.50 2.77 -3.95
N HIS A 139 -12.74 1.85 -4.56
CA HIS A 139 -12.46 0.52 -4.00
C HIS A 139 -11.80 0.60 -2.62
N LEU A 140 -10.87 1.54 -2.43
CA LEU A 140 -10.24 1.80 -1.14
C LEU A 140 -11.26 2.33 -0.11
N ARG A 141 -12.23 3.16 -0.50
CA ARG A 141 -13.30 3.61 0.41
C ARG A 141 -14.20 2.46 0.80
N ASP A 142 -14.62 1.63 -0.15
CA ASP A 142 -15.50 0.50 0.11
C ASP A 142 -14.82 -0.48 1.08
N PHE A 143 -13.54 -0.75 0.88
CA PHE A 143 -12.72 -1.51 1.83
C PHE A 143 -12.73 -0.86 3.23
N LEU A 144 -12.51 0.46 3.33
CA LEU A 144 -12.52 1.18 4.60
C LEU A 144 -13.88 1.14 5.31
N VAL A 145 -14.98 1.15 4.56
CA VAL A 145 -16.34 1.01 5.10
C VAL A 145 -16.54 -0.41 5.63
N GLN A 146 -16.17 -1.44 4.87
CA GLN A 146 -16.31 -2.85 5.27
C GLN A 146 -15.57 -3.16 6.58
N ILE A 147 -14.34 -2.67 6.75
CA ILE A 147 -13.58 -2.85 8.00
C ILE A 147 -14.14 -2.01 9.17
N ARG A 148 -14.99 -1.01 8.93
CA ARG A 148 -15.58 -0.14 9.96
C ARG A 148 -16.97 -0.57 10.40
N GLU A 149 -17.82 -1.01 9.49
CA GLU A 149 -19.18 -1.47 9.79
C GLU A 149 -19.18 -2.66 10.76
N THR A 150 -18.10 -3.45 10.75
CA THR A 150 -17.92 -4.59 11.65
C THR A 150 -17.28 -4.20 12.99
N ASN A 151 -16.58 -3.07 13.05
CA ASN A 151 -15.74 -2.62 14.17
C ASN A 151 -16.42 -1.52 15.01
N GLY A 152 -17.68 -1.70 15.42
CA GLY A 152 -18.51 -0.68 16.09
C GLY A 152 -17.97 0.04 17.35
N LEU A 153 -16.72 -0.17 17.77
CA LEU A 153 -16.02 0.58 18.81
C LEU A 153 -14.55 0.76 18.40
N SER A 154 -14.05 1.99 18.55
CA SER A 154 -12.66 2.41 18.40
C SER A 154 -11.64 1.40 18.96
N VAL A 155 -10.78 0.82 18.11
CA VAL A 155 -9.61 0.06 18.56
C VAL A 155 -8.42 0.33 17.63
N ASN A 156 -7.26 0.54 18.26
CA ASN A 156 -5.93 0.65 17.65
C ASN A 156 -5.67 -0.50 16.64
N VAL A 157 -5.62 -0.18 15.35
CA VAL A 157 -5.21 -1.13 14.31
C VAL A 157 -3.69 -1.22 14.34
N LYS A 158 -3.13 -2.11 15.15
CA LYS A 158 -1.68 -2.30 15.19
C LYS A 158 -1.25 -3.25 14.07
N PHE A 159 -0.73 -2.66 13.00
CA PHE A 159 0.09 -3.36 12.00
C PHE A 159 1.51 -3.60 12.57
N THR A 160 1.60 -4.33 13.69
CA THR A 160 2.87 -4.73 14.32
C THR A 160 3.02 -6.24 14.31
#